data_AF-A0A953BVI5-F1
#
_entry.id   AF-A0A953BVI5-F1
#
_cell.length_a   1.000
_cell.length_b   1.000
_cell.length_c   1.000
_cell.angle_alpha   90.00
_cell.angle_beta   90.00
_cell.angle_gamma   90.00
#
_symmetry.space_group_name_H-M   'P 1'
#
loop_
_entity.id
_entity.type
_entity.pdbx_description
1 polymer ?
#
loop_
_entity_poly.entity_id
_entity_poly.type
_entity_poly.pdbx_seq_one_letter_code
_entity_poly.pdbx_strand_id
1 'polypeptide(L)'
;MNFTSQPEDQWRFILAAVAQAASDAELTHIAGGPVEHLLGHHRASRIDHVELNAAANPKFARMLSSVCKHMMSDDVWARVQALQARSDGSPAAEASR
;
A
#
# COMPACT_ATOMS: atom_id res chain seq x y z
N MET A 1 -0.86 8.79 -13.73
CA MET A 1 -0.51 10.12 -13.20
C MET A 1 0.77 9.98 -12.40
N ASN A 2 1.78 10.84 -12.62
CA ASN A 2 2.94 10.90 -11.71
C ASN A 2 2.60 11.86 -10.56
N PHE A 3 2.69 11.37 -9.34
CA PHE A 3 2.37 12.13 -8.14
C PHE A 3 3.65 12.81 -7.64
N THR A 4 3.92 14.04 -8.11
CA THR A 4 5.22 14.74 -7.93
C THR A 4 5.28 15.61 -6.65
N SER A 5 4.42 15.37 -5.66
CA SER A 5 4.38 16.11 -4.39
C SER A 5 5.40 15.58 -3.38
N GLN A 6 5.64 16.32 -2.29
CA GLN A 6 6.49 15.82 -1.20
C GLN A 6 5.90 14.53 -0.58
N PRO A 7 6.71 13.58 -0.11
CA PRO A 7 6.25 12.29 0.43
C PRO A 7 5.20 12.41 1.53
N GLU A 8 5.28 13.47 2.34
CA GLU A 8 4.32 13.83 3.39
C GLU A 8 2.95 14.17 2.83
N ASP A 9 2.93 14.94 1.75
CA ASP A 9 1.68 15.33 1.10
C ASP A 9 1.06 14.15 0.35
N GLN A 10 1.87 13.31 -0.29
CA GLN A 10 1.37 12.06 -0.90
C GLN A 10 0.74 11.15 0.15
N TRP A 11 1.42 11.01 1.29
CA TRP A 11 0.94 10.20 2.40
C TRP A 11 -0.39 10.72 2.97
N ARG A 12 -0.49 12.02 3.23
CA ARG A 12 -1.73 12.66 3.71
C ARG A 12 -2.86 12.50 2.70
N PHE A 13 -2.56 12.65 1.40
CA PHE A 13 -3.53 12.44 0.33
C PHE A 13 -4.05 11.01 0.32
N ILE A 14 -3.18 10.01 0.40
CA ILE A 14 -3.55 8.58 0.44
C ILE A 14 -4.47 8.31 1.63
N LEU A 15 -4.11 8.79 2.83
CA LEU A 15 -4.94 8.60 4.02
C LEU A 15 -6.34 9.23 3.86
N ALA A 16 -6.42 10.44 3.32
CA ALA A 16 -7.69 11.10 3.05
C ALA A 16 -8.51 10.36 1.99
N ALA A 17 -7.87 9.91 0.90
CA ALA A 17 -8.53 9.16 -0.16
C ALA A 17 -9.09 7.82 0.36
N VAL A 18 -8.31 7.07 1.14
CA VAL A 18 -8.78 5.82 1.78
C VAL A 18 -9.94 6.10 2.74
N ALA A 19 -9.88 7.18 3.54
CA ALA A 19 -10.98 7.55 4.42
C ALA A 19 -12.28 7.81 3.64
N GLN A 20 -12.19 8.49 2.50
CA GLN A 20 -13.34 8.87 1.68
C GLN A 20 -13.84 7.77 0.74
N ALA A 21 -13.04 6.73 0.46
CA ALA A 21 -13.40 5.69 -0.50
C ALA A 21 -14.71 4.96 -0.11
N ALA A 22 -15.72 4.96 -0.95
CA ALA A 22 -16.99 4.30 -0.68
C ALA A 22 -17.02 2.83 -1.13
N SER A 23 -16.02 2.38 -1.90
CA SER A 23 -15.98 1.04 -2.47
C SER A 23 -14.58 0.44 -2.63
N ASP A 24 -14.51 -0.88 -2.75
CA ASP A 24 -13.26 -1.62 -3.03
C ASP A 24 -12.65 -1.23 -4.39
N ALA A 25 -13.48 -0.82 -5.37
CA ALA A 25 -13.01 -0.35 -6.66
C ALA A 25 -12.24 0.98 -6.55
N GLU A 26 -12.67 1.87 -5.65
CA GLU A 26 -11.96 3.12 -5.35
C GLU A 26 -10.68 2.84 -4.57
N LEU A 27 -10.70 1.91 -3.61
CA LEU A 27 -9.49 1.46 -2.90
C LEU A 27 -8.45 0.90 -3.88
N THR A 28 -8.87 0.11 -4.85
CA THR A 28 -8.00 -0.45 -5.90
C THR A 28 -7.34 0.65 -6.74
N HIS A 29 -8.08 1.71 -7.09
CA HIS A 29 -7.51 2.85 -7.81
C HIS A 29 -6.50 3.64 -6.97
N ILE A 30 -6.71 3.72 -5.65
CA ILE A 30 -5.78 4.38 -4.73
C ILE A 30 -4.49 3.54 -4.57
N ALA A 31 -4.61 2.21 -4.56
CA ALA A 31 -3.48 1.30 -4.52
C ALA A 31 -2.59 1.42 -5.77
N GLY A 32 -3.21 1.25 -6.96
CA GLY A 32 -2.55 1.18 -8.27
C GLY A 32 -1.91 2.47 -8.81
N GLY A 33 -1.66 3.46 -7.95
CA GLY A 33 -1.06 4.72 -8.37
C GLY A 33 -0.29 5.39 -7.24
N PRO A 34 -0.95 6.15 -6.36
CA PRO A 34 -0.27 6.88 -5.28
C PRO A 34 0.59 6.00 -4.37
N VAL A 35 0.08 4.84 -3.96
CA VAL A 35 0.77 3.96 -2.98
C VAL A 35 1.97 3.28 -3.61
N GLU A 36 1.80 2.73 -4.80
CA GLU A 36 2.88 2.09 -5.57
C GLU A 36 4.02 3.05 -5.87
N HIS A 37 3.68 4.27 -6.27
CA HIS A 37 4.65 5.32 -6.56
C HIS A 37 5.41 5.74 -5.30
N LEU A 38 4.70 5.96 -4.19
CA LEU A 38 5.30 6.39 -2.91
C LEU A 38 6.29 5.34 -2.38
N LEU A 39 5.91 4.06 -2.38
CA LEU A 39 6.76 2.98 -1.90
C LEU A 39 7.94 2.67 -2.84
N GLY A 40 7.75 2.84 -4.14
CA GLY A 40 8.84 2.70 -5.12
C GLY A 40 9.95 3.73 -4.95
N HIS A 41 9.59 4.99 -4.67
CA HIS A 41 10.55 6.10 -4.61
C HIS A 41 11.08 6.39 -3.19
N HIS A 42 10.28 6.13 -2.16
CA HIS A 42 10.61 6.50 -0.77
C HIS A 42 10.80 5.30 0.18
N ARG A 43 10.87 4.09 -0.40
CA ARG A 43 11.36 2.81 0.14
C ARG A 43 11.21 2.61 1.66
N ALA A 44 12.28 2.84 2.41
CA ALA A 44 12.41 2.42 3.81
C ALA A 44 11.69 3.34 4.79
N SER A 45 11.61 4.65 4.50
CA SER A 45 11.06 5.62 5.47
C SER A 45 9.53 5.58 5.56
N ARG A 46 8.85 4.86 4.65
CA ARG A 46 7.38 4.82 4.59
C ARG A 46 6.75 3.46 4.83
N ILE A 47 7.49 2.38 4.63
CA ILE A 47 6.94 1.03 4.83
C ILE A 47 6.56 0.78 6.29
N ASP A 48 7.31 1.31 7.26
CA ASP A 48 6.96 1.21 8.69
C ASP A 48 5.62 1.91 9.01
N HIS A 49 5.36 3.07 8.37
CA HIS A 49 4.10 3.78 8.52
C HIS A 49 2.93 3.04 7.88
N VAL A 50 3.18 2.37 6.74
CA VAL A 50 2.21 1.51 6.07
C VAL A 50 1.83 0.34 6.96
N GLU A 51 2.79 -0.32 7.58
CA GLU A 51 2.53 -1.43 8.51
C GLU A 51 1.69 -0.99 9.72
N LEU A 52 2.06 0.14 10.35
CA LEU A 52 1.32 0.69 11.48
C LEU A 52 -0.13 1.05 11.10
N ASN A 53 -0.34 1.65 9.93
CA ASN A 53 -1.67 2.03 9.47
C ASN A 53 -2.52 0.82 9.07
N ALA A 54 -1.94 -0.18 8.43
CA ALA A 54 -2.65 -1.41 8.09
C ALA A 54 -3.13 -2.16 9.34
N ALA A 55 -2.33 -2.17 10.41
CA ALA A 55 -2.72 -2.76 11.68
C ALA A 55 -3.88 -2.00 12.36
N ALA A 56 -3.90 -0.67 12.24
CA ALA A 56 -4.90 0.19 12.87
C ALA A 56 -6.17 0.44 12.03
N ASN A 57 -6.12 0.24 10.72
CA ASN A 57 -7.18 0.61 9.78
C ASN A 57 -7.49 -0.53 8.80
N PRO A 58 -8.57 -1.31 9.04
CA PRO A 58 -8.96 -2.42 8.16
C PRO A 58 -9.22 -2.00 6.71
N LYS A 59 -9.71 -0.78 6.48
CA LYS A 59 -9.95 -0.25 5.13
C LYS A 59 -8.65 0.05 4.40
N PHE A 60 -7.63 0.50 5.13
CA PHE A 60 -6.28 0.66 4.61
C PHE A 60 -5.65 -0.70 4.30
N ALA A 61 -5.80 -1.69 5.18
CA ALA A 61 -5.35 -3.05 4.92
C ALA A 61 -6.03 -3.68 3.69
N ARG A 62 -7.32 -3.39 3.48
CA ARG A 62 -8.07 -3.79 2.29
C ARG A 62 -7.55 -3.12 1.02
N MET A 63 -7.17 -1.84 1.07
CA MET A 63 -6.52 -1.18 -0.08
C MET A 63 -5.19 -1.87 -0.44
N LEU A 64 -4.39 -2.21 0.58
CA LEU A 64 -3.09 -2.86 0.35
C LEU A 64 -3.19 -4.22 -0.34
N SER A 65 -4.31 -4.95 -0.24
CA SER A 65 -4.49 -6.24 -0.95
C SER A 65 -4.47 -6.11 -2.47
N SER A 66 -4.59 -4.90 -3.00
CA SER A 66 -4.59 -4.61 -4.44
C SER A 66 -3.33 -3.92 -4.95
N VAL A 67 -2.35 -3.64 -4.07
CA VAL A 67 -1.06 -3.04 -4.44
C VAL A 67 -0.20 -4.06 -5.17
N CYS A 68 0.46 -3.65 -6.24
CA CYS A 68 1.45 -4.46 -6.95
C CYS A 68 2.88 -3.91 -6.83
N LYS A 69 3.88 -4.76 -7.09
CA LYS A 69 5.31 -4.46 -6.82
C LYS A 69 5.80 -3.17 -7.47
N HIS A 70 5.42 -2.94 -8.72
CA HIS A 70 5.87 -1.80 -9.52
C HIS A 70 7.39 -1.53 -9.39
N MET A 71 7.78 -0.35 -8.85
CA MET A 71 9.18 0.09 -8.69
C MET A 71 9.76 -0.19 -7.29
N MET A 72 9.05 -0.92 -6.42
CA MET A 72 9.52 -1.27 -5.08
C MET A 72 10.74 -2.21 -5.15
N SER A 73 11.67 -2.06 -4.21
CA SER A 73 12.68 -3.11 -3.97
C SER A 73 12.03 -4.38 -3.46
N ASP A 74 12.73 -5.50 -3.62
CA ASP A 74 12.32 -6.81 -3.10
C ASP A 74 12.04 -6.75 -1.59
N ASP A 75 12.86 -6.04 -0.81
CA ASP A 75 12.66 -5.89 0.64
C ASP A 75 11.33 -5.20 1.00
N VAL A 76 10.98 -4.12 0.28
CA VAL A 76 9.72 -3.39 0.51
C VAL A 76 8.55 -4.23 0.04
N TRP A 77 8.69 -4.88 -1.11
CA TRP A 77 7.66 -5.75 -1.66
C TRP A 77 7.36 -6.94 -0.75
N ALA A 78 8.38 -7.59 -0.18
CA ALA A 78 8.20 -8.70 0.76
C ALA A 78 7.38 -8.28 2.00
N ARG A 79 7.60 -7.07 2.50
CA ARG A 79 6.82 -6.51 3.63
C ARG A 79 5.37 -6.21 3.24
N VAL A 80 5.14 -5.69 2.03
CA VAL A 80 3.79 -5.51 1.47
C VAL A 80 3.09 -6.86 1.32
N GLN A 81 3.74 -7.89 0.78
CA GLN A 81 3.16 -9.23 0.65
C GLN A 81 2.80 -9.83 2.01
N ALA A 82 3.62 -9.61 3.04
CA ALA A 82 3.29 -10.05 4.39
C ALA A 82 2.03 -9.37 4.94
N LEU A 83 1.78 -8.10 4.59
CA LEU A 83 0.54 -7.40 4.92
C LEU A 83 -0.66 -7.97 4.15
N GLN A 84 -0.50 -8.26 2.85
CA GLN A 84 -1.55 -8.82 2.00
C GLN A 84 -2.01 -10.19 2.50
N ALA A 85 -1.07 -11.08 2.83
CA ALA A 85 -1.38 -12.40 3.36
C ALA A 85 -2.21 -12.35 4.66
N ARG A 86 -1.92 -11.38 5.54
CA ARG A 86 -2.70 -11.16 6.77
C ARG A 86 -4.13 -10.72 6.51
N SER A 87 -4.35 -9.93 5.46
CA SER A 87 -5.68 -9.42 5.08
C SER A 87 -6.57 -10.49 4.43
N ASP A 88 -5.99 -11.42 3.68
CA ASP A 88 -6.73 -12.49 3.01
C ASP A 88 -7.03 -13.70 3.92
N GLY A 89 -6.58 -13.67 5.18
CA GLY A 89 -6.70 -14.80 6.10
C GLY A 89 -5.89 -16.04 5.69
N SER A 90 -5.02 -15.90 4.68
CA SER A 90 -4.20 -16.99 4.14
C SER A 90 -2.79 -16.92 4.75
N PRO A 91 -2.25 -18.02 5.32
CA PRO A 91 -0.88 -18.03 5.78
C PRO A 91 0.03 -17.77 4.58
N ALA A 92 0.88 -16.74 4.70
CA ALA A 92 1.83 -16.31 3.70
C ALA A 92 2.66 -17.48 3.14
N ALA A 93 2.28 -17.99 1.98
CA ALA A 93 3.08 -18.90 1.17
C ALA A 93 2.55 -18.91 -0.26
N GLU A 94 3.17 -18.11 -1.13
CA GLU A 94 3.74 -18.63 -2.38
C GLU A 94 4.60 -17.54 -3.01
N ALA A 95 5.90 -17.72 -2.83
CA ALA A 95 6.92 -17.10 -3.64
C ALA A 95 6.83 -17.66 -5.07
N SER A 96 7.14 -16.80 -6.04
CA SER A 96 7.46 -17.12 -7.44
C SER A 96 6.31 -17.53 -8.36
N ARG A 97 5.87 -16.57 -9.18
CA ARG A 97 5.85 -16.79 -10.64
C ARG A 97 6.02 -15.49 -11.42
#